data_AF-A0A931IB09-F1
#
_entry.id   AF-A0A931IB09-F1
#
_cell.length_a   1.000
_cell.length_b   1.000
_cell.length_c   1.000
_cell.angle_alpha   90.00
_cell.angle_beta   90.00
_cell.angle_gamma   90.00
#
_symmetry.space_group_name_H-M   'P 1'
#
loop_
_entity.id
_entity.type
_entity.pdbx_description
1 polymer ?
#
loop_
_entity_poly.entity_id
_entity_poly.type
_entity_poly.pdbx_seq_one_letter_code
_entity_poly.pdbx_strand_id
1 'polypeptide(L)'
;MSTTTTVPSRRRPIPGADRLLMLWQCADVPISPLEHAALICGHLWVLTANDENNWDALSHLGAGGTSPELEGLDREVVRAMDDEITWYLGNRPDTVHLLDNDSPERTVGQMISRLAVLATPLLYWEGGPHQCPFYPRFRAIGDEYDALTDALIAGYRRQPRQRADGTPPIPPPLQFRTRR
;
A
#
# COMPACT_ATOMS: atom_id res chain seq x y z
N MET A 1 -30.17 15.22 30.69
CA MET A 1 -28.79 14.78 30.40
C MET A 1 -28.83 14.06 29.07
N SER A 2 -28.46 14.76 28.00
CA SER A 2 -28.48 14.19 26.64
C SER A 2 -27.19 13.42 26.43
N THR A 3 -27.29 12.10 26.28
CA THR A 3 -26.20 11.25 25.84
C THR A 3 -25.93 11.54 24.37
N THR A 4 -24.85 12.28 24.10
CA THR A 4 -24.29 12.44 22.76
C THR A 4 -23.81 11.07 22.32
N THR A 5 -24.61 10.40 21.49
CA THR A 5 -24.18 9.23 20.73
C THR A 5 -23.08 9.67 19.78
N THR A 6 -21.83 9.38 20.12
CA THR A 6 -20.69 9.49 19.22
C THR A 6 -20.92 8.50 18.10
N VAL A 7 -21.37 9.00 16.94
CA VAL A 7 -21.38 8.24 15.70
C VAL A 7 -19.93 7.77 15.47
N PRO A 8 -19.64 6.48 15.30
CA PRO A 8 -18.29 6.04 15.01
C PRO A 8 -17.86 6.75 13.73
N SER A 9 -16.73 7.47 13.79
CA SER A 9 -16.15 8.12 12.63
C SER A 9 -16.09 7.08 11.52
N ARG A 10 -16.69 7.39 10.36
CA ARG A 10 -16.63 6.53 9.19
C ARG A 10 -15.16 6.25 8.91
N ARG A 11 -14.72 5.02 9.19
CA ARG A 11 -13.33 4.59 9.02
C ARG A 11 -12.88 4.95 7.61
N ARG A 12 -11.66 5.50 7.48
CA ARG A 12 -11.10 5.81 6.17
C ARG A 12 -11.07 4.50 5.36
N PRO A 13 -11.63 4.49 4.14
CA PRO A 13 -11.78 3.28 3.34
C PRO A 13 -10.45 2.66 2.87
N ILE A 14 -9.42 3.50 2.70
CA ILE A 14 -8.06 3.14 2.32
C ILE A 14 -7.13 3.68 3.42
N PRO A 15 -6.21 2.88 3.99
CA PRO A 15 -5.32 3.35 5.06
C PRO A 15 -4.48 4.54 4.59
N GLY A 16 -4.18 5.50 5.47
CA GLY A 16 -3.23 6.58 5.16
C GLY A 16 -1.78 6.15 5.36
N ALA A 17 -0.83 6.94 4.90
CA ALA A 17 0.60 6.63 5.05
C ALA A 17 1.01 6.41 6.52
N ASP A 18 0.48 7.21 7.46
CA ASP A 18 0.74 7.04 8.89
C ASP A 18 0.13 5.74 9.45
N ARG A 19 -1.05 5.34 8.97
CA ARG A 19 -1.68 4.07 9.34
C ARG A 19 -0.81 2.89 8.88
N LEU A 20 -0.28 2.96 7.66
CA LEU A 20 0.64 1.96 7.13
C LEU A 20 1.93 1.87 7.96
N LEU A 21 2.52 3.01 8.33
CA LEU A 21 3.71 3.03 9.20
C LEU A 21 3.43 2.39 10.56
N MET A 22 2.31 2.71 11.20
CA MET A 22 1.91 2.09 12.47
C MET A 22 1.71 0.58 12.35
N LEU A 23 1.10 0.12 11.25
CA LEU A 23 0.91 -1.32 10.98
C LEU A 23 2.27 -2.04 10.87
N TRP A 24 3.22 -1.48 10.14
CA TRP A 24 4.55 -2.08 9.98
C TRP A 24 5.42 -2.02 11.24
N GLN A 25 5.15 -1.09 12.16
CA GLN A 25 5.74 -1.05 13.49
C GLN A 25 5.16 -2.09 14.45
N CYS A 26 4.22 -2.92 14.00
CA CYS A 26 3.42 -3.83 14.84
C CYS A 26 2.70 -3.08 15.98
N ALA A 27 2.44 -1.78 15.81
CA ALA A 27 1.75 -0.95 16.80
C ALA A 27 0.22 -1.12 16.74
N ASP A 28 -0.28 -1.76 15.69
CA ASP A 28 -1.71 -2.04 15.52
C ASP A 28 -1.96 -3.32 14.69
N VAL A 29 -3.19 -3.81 14.71
CA VAL A 29 -3.63 -5.01 14.00
C VAL A 29 -4.31 -4.61 12.69
N PRO A 30 -4.04 -5.30 11.57
CA PRO A 30 -4.71 -5.02 10.30
C PRO A 30 -6.20 -5.34 10.40
N ILE A 31 -7.05 -4.44 9.90
CA ILE A 31 -8.52 -4.53 10.02
C ILE A 31 -9.24 -4.71 8.67
N SER A 32 -8.50 -4.76 7.57
CA SER A 32 -9.04 -4.94 6.23
C SER A 32 -8.12 -5.82 5.38
N PRO A 33 -8.64 -6.46 4.30
CA PRO A 33 -7.80 -7.20 3.36
C PRO A 33 -6.65 -6.36 2.78
N LEU A 34 -6.90 -5.08 2.52
CA LEU A 34 -5.86 -4.15 2.05
C LEU A 34 -4.77 -3.91 3.10
N GLU A 35 -5.14 -3.73 4.37
CA GLU A 35 -4.15 -3.60 5.46
C GLU A 35 -3.37 -4.91 5.66
N HIS A 36 -4.01 -6.07 5.51
CA HIS A 36 -3.34 -7.38 5.53
C HIS A 36 -2.32 -7.50 4.38
N ALA A 37 -2.70 -7.14 3.16
CA ALA A 37 -1.81 -7.17 2.00
C ALA A 37 -0.63 -6.19 2.16
N ALA A 38 -0.88 -4.99 2.68
CA ALA A 38 0.16 -4.02 2.99
C ALA A 38 1.12 -4.53 4.08
N LEU A 39 0.62 -5.19 5.12
CA LEU A 39 1.46 -5.80 6.17
C LEU A 39 2.36 -6.90 5.59
N ILE A 40 1.83 -7.77 4.73
CA ILE A 40 2.61 -8.79 4.02
C ILE A 40 3.70 -8.13 3.18
N CYS A 41 3.36 -7.09 2.41
CA CYS A 41 4.32 -6.31 1.62
C CYS A 41 5.47 -5.75 2.49
N GLY A 42 5.14 -5.17 3.65
CA GLY A 42 6.14 -4.70 4.62
C GLY A 42 7.07 -5.80 5.10
N HIS A 43 6.53 -6.95 5.49
CA HIS A 43 7.34 -8.08 5.93
C HIS A 43 8.26 -8.63 4.84
N LEU A 44 7.79 -8.67 3.58
CA LEU A 44 8.64 -9.07 2.45
C LEU A 44 9.89 -8.19 2.37
N TRP A 45 9.71 -6.87 2.41
CA TRP A 45 10.84 -5.92 2.35
C TRP A 45 11.75 -5.97 3.57
N VAL A 46 11.19 -6.20 4.75
CA VAL A 46 11.98 -6.40 5.98
C VAL A 46 12.84 -7.67 5.89
N LEU A 47 12.30 -8.78 5.40
CA LEU A 47 13.04 -10.02 5.24
C LEU A 47 14.18 -9.85 4.23
N THR A 48 13.90 -9.21 3.08
CA THR A 48 14.92 -8.89 2.06
C THR A 48 16.04 -8.01 2.62
N ALA A 49 15.69 -6.95 3.34
CA ALA A 49 16.66 -6.03 3.94
C ALA A 49 17.62 -6.72 4.91
N ASN A 50 17.09 -7.64 5.72
CA ASN A 50 17.85 -8.36 6.73
C ASN A 50 18.76 -9.44 6.16
N ASP A 51 18.37 -10.12 5.07
CA ASP A 51 19.17 -11.19 4.46
C ASP A 51 20.42 -10.62 3.77
N GLU A 52 20.30 -9.47 3.10
CA GLU A 52 21.40 -8.91 2.33
C GLU A 52 22.23 -7.84 3.08
N ASN A 53 21.86 -7.45 4.30
CA ASN A 53 22.43 -6.26 5.01
C ASN A 53 22.47 -5.00 4.12
N ASN A 54 21.53 -4.90 3.18
CA ASN A 54 21.65 -4.07 2.00
C ASN A 54 20.88 -2.75 2.14
N TRP A 55 21.19 -2.04 3.22
CA TRP A 55 20.55 -0.76 3.57
C TRP A 55 20.74 0.31 2.48
N ASP A 56 21.88 0.28 1.78
CA ASP A 56 22.15 1.15 0.64
C ASP A 56 21.34 0.74 -0.60
N ALA A 57 21.18 -0.56 -0.90
CA ALA A 57 20.29 -0.95 -2.00
C ALA A 57 18.84 -0.58 -1.73
N LEU A 58 18.31 -0.68 -0.50
CA LEU A 58 16.95 -0.21 -0.18
C LEU A 58 16.73 1.26 -0.55
N SER A 59 17.77 2.09 -0.45
CA SER A 59 17.73 3.49 -0.87
C SER A 59 17.61 3.67 -2.39
N HIS A 60 18.20 2.74 -3.17
CA HIS A 60 18.13 2.63 -4.63
C HIS A 60 16.87 1.89 -5.12
N LEU A 61 16.36 0.92 -4.35
CA LEU A 61 15.08 0.23 -4.59
C LEU A 61 13.92 1.22 -4.46
N GLY A 62 14.03 2.16 -3.51
CA GLY A 62 13.18 3.34 -3.43
C GLY A 62 13.26 4.27 -4.66
N ALA A 63 14.17 4.03 -5.63
CA ALA A 63 14.26 4.73 -6.92
C ALA A 63 13.77 3.88 -8.12
N GLY A 64 13.29 2.65 -7.89
CA GLY A 64 12.63 1.82 -8.92
C GLY A 64 13.36 0.53 -9.33
N GLY A 65 14.38 0.10 -8.59
CA GLY A 65 14.93 -1.25 -8.74
C GLY A 65 14.24 -2.23 -7.80
N THR A 66 14.22 -3.51 -8.15
CA THR A 66 13.87 -4.67 -7.33
C THR A 66 14.76 -5.83 -7.76
N SER A 67 15.18 -6.72 -6.85
CA SER A 67 15.89 -7.95 -7.26
C SER A 67 14.95 -8.79 -8.15
N PRO A 68 15.41 -9.38 -9.27
CA PRO A 68 14.57 -10.15 -10.19
C PRO A 68 13.78 -11.29 -9.52
N GLU A 69 14.30 -11.83 -8.41
CA GLU A 69 13.68 -12.91 -7.64
C GLU A 69 12.50 -12.43 -6.79
N LEU A 70 12.51 -11.15 -6.42
CA LEU A 70 11.46 -10.49 -5.65
C LEU A 70 10.47 -9.72 -6.53
N GLU A 71 10.84 -9.40 -7.77
CA GLU A 71 9.98 -8.75 -8.76
C GLU A 71 8.66 -9.50 -8.95
N GLY A 72 8.70 -10.84 -9.01
CA GLY A 72 7.49 -11.65 -9.18
C GLY A 72 6.53 -11.55 -7.99
N LEU A 73 7.07 -11.69 -6.77
CA LEU A 73 6.28 -11.70 -5.54
C LEU A 73 5.79 -10.30 -5.16
N ASP A 74 6.63 -9.28 -5.30
CA ASP A 74 6.22 -7.87 -5.13
C ASP A 74 5.10 -7.52 -6.11
N ARG A 75 5.22 -7.93 -7.38
CA ARG A 75 4.18 -7.72 -8.40
C ARG A 75 2.87 -8.39 -8.04
N GLU A 76 2.88 -9.63 -7.54
CA GLU A 76 1.66 -10.31 -7.12
C GLU A 76 0.98 -9.61 -5.93
N VAL A 77 1.75 -9.17 -4.94
CA VAL A 77 1.22 -8.45 -3.77
C VAL A 77 0.71 -7.06 -4.16
N VAL A 78 1.43 -6.32 -5.00
CA VAL A 78 1.01 -5.04 -5.59
C VAL A 78 -0.30 -5.20 -6.35
N ARG A 79 -0.41 -6.23 -7.20
CA ARG A 79 -1.63 -6.53 -7.94
C ARG A 79 -2.80 -6.82 -6.99
N ALA A 80 -2.58 -7.61 -5.94
CA ALA A 80 -3.61 -7.91 -4.95
C ALA A 80 -4.10 -6.65 -4.22
N MET A 81 -3.19 -5.72 -3.87
CA MET A 81 -3.58 -4.43 -3.29
C MET A 81 -4.42 -3.58 -4.26
N ASP A 82 -4.02 -3.51 -5.53
CA ASP A 82 -4.78 -2.77 -6.55
C ASP A 82 -6.16 -3.40 -6.83
N ASP A 83 -6.28 -4.72 -6.75
CA ASP A 83 -7.55 -5.45 -6.83
C ASP A 83 -8.48 -5.11 -5.67
N GLU A 84 -8.00 -5.16 -4.43
CA GLU A 84 -8.78 -4.79 -3.24
C GLU A 84 -9.29 -3.35 -3.32
N ILE A 85 -8.45 -2.41 -3.76
CA ILE A 85 -8.85 -1.01 -3.94
C ILE A 85 -9.89 -0.87 -5.05
N THR A 86 -9.73 -1.60 -6.15
CA THR A 86 -10.70 -1.60 -7.26
C THR A 86 -12.08 -2.07 -6.77
N TRP A 87 -12.14 -3.19 -6.05
CA TRP A 87 -13.40 -3.72 -5.49
C TRP A 87 -13.99 -2.77 -4.45
N TYR A 88 -13.15 -2.24 -3.56
CA TYR A 88 -13.58 -1.38 -2.48
C TYR A 88 -14.24 -0.10 -3.00
N LEU A 89 -13.64 0.54 -4.01
CA LEU A 89 -14.17 1.77 -4.63
C LEU A 89 -15.39 1.51 -5.52
N GLY A 90 -15.83 0.25 -5.68
CA GLY A 90 -16.90 -0.12 -6.60
C GLY A 90 -16.53 0.14 -8.07
N ASN A 91 -15.24 0.32 -8.37
CA ASN A 91 -14.76 0.49 -9.73
C ASN A 91 -14.88 -0.85 -10.47
N ARG A 92 -15.38 -0.78 -11.70
CA ARG A 92 -15.37 -1.95 -12.58
C ARG A 92 -14.06 -2.00 -13.37
N PRO A 93 -13.58 -3.19 -13.78
CA PRO A 93 -12.42 -3.36 -14.67
C PRO A 93 -12.32 -2.38 -15.83
N ASP A 94 -13.46 -2.08 -16.46
CA ASP A 94 -13.59 -1.20 -17.63
C ASP A 94 -13.52 0.30 -17.28
N THR A 95 -13.53 0.64 -15.99
CA THR A 95 -13.55 2.01 -15.49
C THR A 95 -12.26 2.45 -14.80
N VAL A 96 -11.26 1.56 -14.71
CA VAL A 96 -9.94 1.86 -14.16
C VAL A 96 -9.09 2.62 -15.18
N HIS A 97 -8.07 3.34 -14.70
CA HIS A 97 -7.08 3.99 -15.55
C HIS A 97 -5.90 3.03 -15.77
N LEU A 98 -5.70 2.57 -17.00
CA LEU A 98 -4.61 1.65 -17.32
C LEU A 98 -3.31 2.42 -17.60
N LEU A 99 -2.27 2.08 -16.87
CA LEU A 99 -0.90 2.57 -17.00
C LEU A 99 -0.11 1.64 -17.91
N ASP A 100 0.65 2.21 -18.84
CA ASP A 100 1.67 1.47 -19.57
C ASP A 100 2.90 1.21 -18.67
N ASN A 101 3.71 0.21 -19.00
CA ASN A 101 4.82 -0.24 -18.15
C ASN A 101 5.89 0.83 -17.92
N ASP A 102 6.02 1.77 -18.86
CA ASP A 102 6.94 2.90 -18.83
C ASP A 102 6.28 4.20 -18.32
N SER A 103 5.03 4.11 -17.84
CA SER A 103 4.34 5.26 -17.28
C SER A 103 5.09 5.83 -16.07
N PRO A 104 5.25 7.16 -15.97
CA PRO A 104 5.80 7.79 -14.77
C PRO A 104 4.81 7.74 -13.58
N GLU A 105 3.53 7.45 -13.84
CA GLU A 105 2.52 7.27 -12.80
C GLU A 105 2.67 5.92 -12.10
N ARG A 106 2.26 5.86 -10.84
CA ARG A 106 2.27 4.64 -10.02
C ARG A 106 0.87 4.24 -9.62
N THR A 107 0.64 2.93 -9.54
CA THR A 107 -0.58 2.42 -8.91
C THR A 107 -0.54 2.62 -7.40
N VAL A 108 -1.69 2.48 -6.75
CA VAL A 108 -1.73 2.59 -5.28
C VAL A 108 -0.92 1.46 -4.64
N GLY A 109 -1.02 0.23 -5.16
CA GLY A 109 -0.21 -0.90 -4.70
C GLY A 109 1.30 -0.62 -4.83
N GLN A 110 1.74 -0.06 -5.95
CA GLN A 110 3.15 0.33 -6.15
C GLN A 110 3.61 1.40 -5.16
N MET A 111 2.73 2.36 -4.81
CA MET A 111 3.04 3.35 -3.79
C MET A 111 3.14 2.74 -2.39
N ILE A 112 2.26 1.79 -2.04
CA ILE A 112 2.33 1.06 -0.77
C ILE A 112 3.65 0.27 -0.69
N SER A 113 4.03 -0.45 -1.74
CA SER A 113 5.31 -1.19 -1.77
C SER A 113 6.50 -0.25 -1.60
N ARG A 114 6.50 0.90 -2.26
CA ARG A 114 7.56 1.91 -2.08
C ARG A 114 7.62 2.48 -0.68
N LEU A 115 6.46 2.72 -0.06
CA LEU A 115 6.38 3.14 1.34
C LEU A 115 6.91 2.06 2.29
N ALA A 116 6.63 0.78 2.01
CA ALA A 116 7.16 -0.34 2.78
C ALA A 116 8.69 -0.39 2.74
N VAL A 117 9.30 -0.27 1.55
CA VAL A 117 10.78 -0.19 1.40
C VAL A 117 11.36 0.94 2.24
N LEU A 118 10.75 2.13 2.18
CA LEU A 118 11.20 3.31 2.93
C LEU A 118 10.92 3.20 4.43
N ALA A 119 9.91 2.42 4.82
CA ALA A 119 9.58 2.18 6.22
C ALA A 119 10.61 1.25 6.88
N THR A 120 11.16 0.27 6.14
CA THR A 120 12.13 -0.70 6.68
C THR A 120 13.25 -0.06 7.53
N PRO A 121 14.02 0.94 7.05
CA PRO A 121 15.03 1.59 7.90
C PRO A 121 14.43 2.38 9.08
N LEU A 122 13.19 2.89 8.98
CA LEU A 122 12.51 3.58 10.07
C LEU A 122 12.17 2.64 11.23
N LEU A 123 11.90 1.36 10.94
CA LEU A 123 11.53 0.35 11.94
C LEU A 123 12.71 0.00 12.88
N TYR A 124 13.93 0.11 12.37
CA TYR A 124 15.16 -0.26 13.10
C TYR A 124 15.95 0.94 13.62
N TRP A 125 15.52 2.17 13.35
CA TRP A 125 16.25 3.36 13.77
C TRP A 125 16.11 3.61 15.27
N GLU A 126 17.22 3.55 16.02
CA GLU A 126 17.23 3.64 17.49
C GLU A 126 16.64 4.96 18.03
N GLY A 127 16.81 6.08 17.31
CA GLY A 127 16.21 7.37 17.66
C GLY A 127 14.70 7.49 17.36
N GLY A 128 14.09 6.42 16.84
CA GLY A 128 12.72 6.41 16.35
C GLY A 128 12.56 6.99 14.94
N PRO A 129 11.37 6.84 14.34
CA PRO A 129 11.16 7.08 12.90
C PRO A 129 11.50 8.50 12.46
N HIS A 130 11.07 9.50 13.23
CA HIS A 130 11.23 10.91 12.88
C HIS A 130 12.69 11.40 12.88
N GLN A 131 13.58 10.66 13.53
CA GLN A 131 15.00 10.97 13.57
C GLN A 131 15.80 10.24 12.48
N CYS A 132 15.15 9.36 11.71
CA CYS A 132 15.79 8.63 10.64
C CYS A 132 15.95 9.52 9.39
N PRO A 133 17.14 9.56 8.75
CA PRO A 133 17.38 10.34 7.53
C PRO A 133 16.45 10.00 6.35
N PHE A 134 15.84 8.82 6.34
CA PHE A 134 14.89 8.39 5.31
C PHE A 134 13.46 8.92 5.53
N TYR A 135 13.16 9.43 6.72
CA TYR A 135 11.82 9.89 7.09
C TYR A 135 11.26 11.00 6.18
N PRO A 136 12.04 12.03 5.77
CA PRO A 136 11.54 13.04 4.82
C PRO A 136 11.11 12.44 3.48
N ARG A 137 11.85 11.44 2.98
CA ARG A 137 11.50 10.75 1.72
C ARG A 137 10.26 9.87 1.88
N PHE A 138 10.13 9.18 3.01
CA PHE A 138 8.91 8.46 3.37
C PHE A 138 7.70 9.40 3.37
N ARG A 139 7.82 10.57 4.02
CA ARG A 139 6.74 11.56 4.08
C ARG A 139 6.38 12.13 2.72
N ALA A 140 7.35 12.48 1.88
CA ALA A 140 7.06 13.00 0.54
C ALA A 140 6.24 11.99 -0.30
N ILE A 141 6.62 10.72 -0.31
CA ILE A 141 5.86 9.66 -0.99
C ILE A 141 4.52 9.40 -0.30
N GLY A 142 4.48 9.51 1.03
CA GLY A 142 3.26 9.35 1.82
C GLY A 142 2.22 10.42 1.50
N ASP A 143 2.65 11.66 1.32
CA ASP A 143 1.78 12.77 0.95
C ASP A 143 1.24 12.60 -0.48
N GLU A 144 2.06 12.12 -1.43
CA GLU A 144 1.60 11.75 -2.78
C GLU A 144 0.55 10.62 -2.73
N TYR A 145 0.79 9.61 -1.88
CA TYR A 145 -0.11 8.47 -1.69
C TYR A 145 -1.44 8.90 -1.07
N ASP A 146 -1.40 9.73 -0.03
CA ASP A 146 -2.59 10.23 0.65
C ASP A 146 -3.42 11.11 -0.30
N ALA A 147 -2.77 11.98 -1.10
CA ALA A 147 -3.44 12.78 -2.12
C ALA A 147 -4.11 11.91 -3.21
N LEU A 148 -3.43 10.87 -3.70
CA LEU A 148 -4.00 9.92 -4.66
C LEU A 148 -5.22 9.21 -4.06
N THR A 149 -5.08 8.65 -2.87
CA THR A 149 -6.15 7.88 -2.22
C THR A 149 -7.37 8.76 -1.89
N ASP A 150 -7.17 10.01 -1.46
CA ASP A 150 -8.25 10.95 -1.26
C ASP A 150 -8.98 11.30 -2.57
N ALA A 151 -8.25 11.51 -3.67
CA ALA A 151 -8.84 11.76 -4.99
C ALA A 151 -9.65 10.56 -5.52
N LEU A 152 -9.20 9.34 -5.21
CA LEU A 152 -9.92 8.11 -5.55
C LEU A 152 -11.21 7.96 -4.73
N ILE A 153 -11.13 8.20 -3.42
CA ILE A 153 -12.28 8.13 -2.50
C ILE A 153 -13.33 9.18 -2.87
N ALA A 154 -12.90 10.39 -3.25
CA ALA A 154 -13.78 11.46 -3.71
C ALA A 154 -14.35 11.21 -5.11
N GLY A 155 -13.86 10.20 -5.85
CA GLY A 155 -14.27 9.91 -7.21
C GLY A 155 -13.73 10.89 -8.26
N TYR A 156 -12.78 11.75 -7.90
CA TYR A 156 -12.12 12.68 -8.81
C TYR A 156 -11.10 12.01 -9.72
N ARG A 157 -10.61 10.83 -9.32
CA ARG A 157 -9.69 10.01 -10.11
C ARG A 157 -10.19 8.58 -10.21
N ARG A 158 -9.80 7.88 -11.28
CA ARG A 158 -9.99 6.43 -11.44
C ARG A 158 -8.78 5.69 -10.93
N GLN A 159 -8.99 4.48 -10.40
CA GLN A 159 -7.90 3.65 -9.88
C GLN A 159 -6.85 3.41 -10.99
N PRO A 160 -5.59 3.83 -10.80
CA PRO A 160 -4.50 3.46 -11.69
C PRO A 160 -4.19 1.96 -11.57
N ARG A 161 -3.97 1.27 -12.70
CA ARG A 161 -3.60 -0.15 -12.77
C ARG A 161 -2.58 -0.42 -13.88
N GLN A 162 -1.62 -1.30 -13.64
CA GLN A 162 -0.64 -1.68 -14.66
C GLN A 162 -1.28 -2.53 -15.77
N ARG A 163 -1.09 -2.12 -17.03
CA ARG A 163 -1.63 -2.84 -18.19
C ARG A 163 -1.04 -4.24 -18.31
N ALA A 164 0.24 -4.42 -17.99
CA ALA A 164 0.89 -5.73 -18.10
C ALA A 164 0.39 -6.76 -17.07
N ASP A 165 -0.41 -6.37 -16.10
CA ASP A 165 -1.04 -7.30 -15.16
C ASP A 165 -2.38 -7.86 -15.71
N GLY A 166 -2.82 -7.38 -16.89
CA GLY A 166 -3.99 -7.84 -17.62
C GLY A 166 -5.33 -7.27 -17.11
N THR A 167 -6.38 -7.41 -17.93
CA THR A 167 -7.81 -7.16 -17.57
C THR A 167 -8.58 -8.49 -17.55
N PRO A 168 -9.51 -8.76 -16.61
CA PRO A 168 -10.07 -7.94 -15.53
C PRO A 168 -9.49 -8.29 -14.12
N PRO A 169 -9.85 -7.52 -13.05
CA PRO A 169 -9.54 -7.83 -11.66
C PRO A 169 -9.76 -9.29 -11.33
N ILE A 170 -8.99 -9.81 -10.38
CA ILE A 170 -9.31 -11.10 -9.76
C ILE A 170 -10.81 -11.03 -9.32
N PRO A 171 -11.60 -12.10 -9.45
CA PRO A 171 -12.92 -12.10 -8.85
C PRO A 171 -12.78 -11.84 -7.36
N PRO A 172 -13.61 -11.00 -6.72
CA PRO A 172 -13.52 -10.83 -5.28
C PRO A 172 -13.61 -12.21 -4.63
N PRO A 173 -12.80 -12.49 -3.58
CA PRO A 173 -12.84 -13.78 -2.92
C PRO A 173 -14.30 -14.07 -2.55
N LEU A 174 -14.78 -15.27 -2.93
CA LEU A 174 -16.13 -15.72 -2.58
C LEU A 174 -16.29 -15.52 -1.07
N GLN A 175 -17.07 -14.50 -0.68
CA GLN A 175 -17.52 -14.40 0.69
C GLN A 175 -18.25 -15.71 0.93
N PHE A 176 -17.71 -16.57 1.79
CA PHE A 176 -18.45 -17.72 2.29
C PHE A 176 -19.72 -17.13 2.86
N ARG A 177 -20.82 -17.20 2.10
CA ARG A 177 -22.15 -16.96 2.62
C ARG A 177 -22.29 -17.98 3.72
N THR A 178 -22.07 -17.56 4.95
CA THR A 178 -22.56 -18.26 6.12
C THR A 178 -24.05 -18.44 5.84
N ARG A 179 -24.42 -19.65 5.45
CA ARG A 179 -25.82 -20.03 5.31
C ARG A 179 -26.43 -19.74 6.68
N ARG A 180 -27.40 -18.82 6.68
CA ARG A 180 -28.25 -18.55 7.84
C ARG A 180 -28.90 -19.82 8.33
#